data_AF-A0A2E4HPA7-F1
#
_entry.id   AF-A0A2E4HPA7-F1
#
_cell.length_a   1.000
_cell.length_b   1.000
_cell.length_c   1.000
_cell.angle_alpha   90.00
_cell.angle_beta   90.00
_cell.angle_gamma   90.00
#
_symmetry.space_group_name_H-M   'P 1'
#
loop_
_entity.id
_entity.type
_entity.pdbx_description
1 polymer ?
#
loop_
_entity_poly.entity_id
_entity_poly.type
_entity_poly.pdbx_seq_one_letter_code
_entity_poly.pdbx_strand_id
1 'polypeptide(L)'
;MIQNLISISILMQLMFAIIIALGVIIISGTAYTRIKFKTGKRELDVNDVSFGSDEMYEELNNYNSSGNFNDGIIFVYKLLRNNLSKMESFPDKNHLTEFEIINQTVSKTPELKNISTLIIEAYKKYELARFRAITNSSDLNDMNSITRNMTKHNHYIINTVE
;
A
#
# COMPACT_ATOMS: atom_id res chain seq x y z
N MET A 1 -21.99 47.56 16.80
CA MET A 1 -21.08 46.49 17.28
C MET A 1 -21.93 45.24 17.51
N ILE A 2 -22.22 44.50 16.44
CA ILE A 2 -23.07 43.30 16.50
C ILE A 2 -22.17 42.16 16.97
N GLN A 3 -22.07 42.00 18.29
CA GLN A 3 -21.35 40.89 18.89
C GLN A 3 -22.17 39.61 18.74
N ASN A 4 -21.57 38.64 18.06
CA ASN A 4 -21.54 37.21 18.40
C ASN A 4 -22.57 36.74 19.42
N LEU A 5 -23.65 36.13 18.93
CA LEU A 5 -24.39 35.10 19.68
C LEU A 5 -24.95 34.09 18.68
N ILE A 6 -24.05 33.34 18.05
CA ILE A 6 -24.41 31.98 17.63
C ILE A 6 -24.75 31.27 18.94
N SER A 7 -26.02 30.96 19.16
CA SER A 7 -26.42 30.29 20.39
C SER A 7 -25.68 28.95 20.46
N ILE A 8 -25.23 28.58 21.67
CA ILE A 8 -24.49 27.34 21.92
C ILE A 8 -25.27 26.13 21.38
N SER A 9 -26.60 26.21 21.34
CA SER A 9 -27.49 25.21 20.72
C SER A 9 -27.24 25.01 19.22
N ILE A 10 -27.10 26.09 18.45
CA ILE A 10 -26.82 26.03 17.01
C ILE A 10 -25.42 25.44 16.76
N LEU A 11 -24.45 25.83 17.58
CA LEU A 11 -23.09 25.29 17.48
C LEU A 11 -23.04 23.79 17.79
N MET A 12 -23.75 23.35 18.85
CA MET A 12 -23.84 21.92 19.19
C MET A 12 -24.52 21.10 18.08
N GLN A 13 -25.62 21.60 17.49
CA GLN A 13 -26.30 20.91 16.39
C GLN A 13 -25.39 20.74 15.17
N LEU A 14 -24.61 21.78 14.83
CA LEU A 14 -23.65 21.72 13.72
C LEU A 14 -22.55 20.69 14.00
N MET A 15 -22.03 20.64 15.22
CA MET A 15 -21.01 19.66 15.62
C MET A 15 -21.54 18.22 15.53
N PHE A 16 -22.75 17.95 16.01
CA PHE A 16 -23.36 16.62 15.90
C PHE A 16 -23.58 16.21 14.44
N ALA A 17 -24.03 17.13 13.58
CA ALA A 17 -24.20 16.85 12.16
C ALA A 17 -22.87 16.50 11.48
N ILE A 18 -21.79 17.21 11.80
CA ILE A 18 -20.44 16.92 11.27
C ILE A 18 -19.94 15.56 11.77
N ILE A 19 -20.12 15.24 13.06
CA ILE A 19 -19.70 13.95 13.63
C ILE A 19 -20.45 12.79 12.95
N ILE A 20 -21.76 12.94 12.74
CA ILE A 20 -22.57 11.91 12.04
C ILE A 20 -22.12 11.78 10.59
N ALA A 21 -21.89 12.88 9.88
CA ALA A 21 -21.41 12.86 8.49
C ALA A 21 -20.05 12.16 8.37
N LEU A 22 -19.10 12.49 9.26
CA LEU A 22 -17.80 11.82 9.31
C LEU A 22 -17.92 10.34 9.66
N GLY A 23 -18.80 9.99 10.60
CA GLY A 23 -19.11 8.60 10.94
C GLY A 23 -19.61 7.80 9.74
N VAL A 24 -20.53 8.35 8.96
CA VAL A 24 -21.05 7.72 7.73
C VAL A 24 -19.97 7.58 6.67
N ILE A 25 -19.09 8.57 6.49
CA ILE A 25 -17.97 8.51 5.54
C ILE A 25 -16.97 7.41 5.95
N ILE A 26 -16.64 7.30 7.23
CA ILE A 26 -15.71 6.27 7.73
C ILE A 26 -16.34 4.87 7.62
N ILE A 27 -17.61 4.71 7.99
CA ILE A 27 -18.32 3.43 7.90
C ILE A 27 -18.49 3.02 6.45
N SER A 28 -18.89 3.93 5.55
CA SER A 28 -19.02 3.61 4.12
C SER A 28 -17.67 3.32 3.48
N GLY A 29 -16.61 4.07 3.80
CA GLY A 29 -15.24 3.80 3.33
C GLY A 29 -14.71 2.43 3.78
N THR A 30 -14.96 2.05 5.04
CA THR A 30 -14.53 0.74 5.59
C THR A 30 -15.43 -0.42 5.17
N ALA A 31 -16.74 -0.21 5.01
CA ALA A 31 -17.68 -1.23 4.56
C ALA A 31 -17.58 -1.47 3.05
N TYR A 32 -17.41 -0.42 2.24
CA TYR A 32 -17.22 -0.53 0.79
C TYR A 32 -15.92 -1.27 0.45
N THR A 33 -14.85 -0.98 1.19
CA THR A 33 -13.61 -1.78 1.08
C THR A 33 -13.88 -3.23 1.45
N ARG A 34 -14.50 -3.54 2.60
CA ARG A 34 -14.84 -4.93 3.01
C ARG A 34 -15.72 -5.71 2.03
N ILE A 35 -16.75 -5.08 1.45
CA ILE A 35 -17.71 -5.77 0.58
C ILE A 35 -17.09 -6.09 -0.79
N LYS A 36 -16.26 -5.20 -1.35
CA LYS A 36 -15.61 -5.42 -2.65
C LYS A 36 -14.45 -6.42 -2.60
N PHE A 37 -13.84 -6.66 -1.42
CA PHE A 37 -12.85 -7.73 -1.24
C PHE A 37 -13.42 -9.15 -1.46
N LYS A 38 -14.75 -9.32 -1.49
CA LYS A 38 -15.40 -10.63 -1.71
C LYS A 38 -15.69 -10.93 -3.18
N THR A 39 -15.73 -9.95 -4.06
CA THR A 39 -16.21 -10.13 -5.44
C THR A 39 -15.07 -9.94 -6.43
N GLY A 40 -14.52 -11.07 -6.89
CA GLY A 40 -13.55 -11.12 -7.99
C GLY A 40 -12.11 -11.45 -7.58
N LYS A 41 -11.91 -12.38 -6.63
CA LYS A 41 -10.58 -12.95 -6.42
C LYS A 41 -10.26 -13.95 -7.53
N ARG A 42 -9.38 -13.57 -8.46
CA ARG A 42 -8.37 -14.53 -8.91
C ARG A 42 -7.44 -14.66 -7.71
N GLU A 43 -7.59 -15.74 -6.94
CA GLU A 43 -6.67 -16.06 -5.85
C GLU A 43 -5.36 -16.51 -6.50
N LEU A 44 -4.55 -15.54 -6.95
CA LEU A 44 -3.15 -15.79 -7.25
C LEU A 44 -2.48 -16.06 -5.91
N ASP A 45 -2.01 -17.28 -5.73
CA ASP A 45 -1.18 -17.62 -4.59
C ASP A 45 0.13 -16.83 -4.75
N VAL A 46 0.31 -15.84 -3.88
CA VAL A 46 1.51 -14.98 -3.84
C VAL A 46 2.76 -15.82 -3.62
N ASN A 47 2.62 -17.08 -3.19
CA ASN A 47 3.72 -18.02 -2.96
C ASN A 47 4.35 -18.56 -4.24
N ASP A 48 3.66 -18.53 -5.40
CA ASP A 48 4.18 -19.11 -6.65
C ASP A 48 4.91 -18.09 -7.54
N VAL A 49 4.85 -16.80 -7.20
CA VAL A 49 5.50 -15.74 -7.98
C VAL A 49 6.62 -15.12 -7.15
N SER A 50 7.82 -15.03 -7.73
CA SER A 50 8.97 -14.41 -7.08
C SER A 50 9.02 -12.91 -7.37
N PHE A 51 9.41 -12.11 -6.36
CA PHE A 51 9.62 -10.68 -6.57
C PHE A 51 10.75 -10.45 -7.59
N GLY A 52 10.47 -9.65 -8.62
CA GLY A 52 11.42 -9.34 -9.70
C GLY A 52 11.53 -10.38 -10.81
N SER A 53 10.72 -11.44 -10.76
CA SER A 53 10.60 -12.43 -11.84
C SER A 53 9.87 -11.87 -13.07
N ASP A 54 10.06 -12.52 -14.22
CA ASP A 54 9.33 -12.17 -15.45
C ASP A 54 7.83 -12.39 -15.27
N GLU A 55 7.43 -13.44 -14.54
CA GLU A 55 6.04 -13.74 -14.19
C GLU A 55 5.38 -12.60 -13.39
N MET A 56 6.10 -11.99 -12.45
CA MET A 56 5.60 -10.81 -11.72
C MET A 56 5.30 -9.66 -12.68
N TYR A 57 6.18 -9.40 -13.64
CA TYR A 57 6.00 -8.31 -14.60
C TYR A 57 4.91 -8.61 -15.63
N GLU A 58 4.72 -9.87 -16.00
CA GLU A 58 3.59 -10.31 -16.82
C GLU A 58 2.26 -10.09 -16.11
N GLU A 59 2.14 -10.47 -14.83
CA GLU A 59 0.94 -10.23 -14.05
C GLU A 59 0.65 -8.74 -13.86
N LEU A 60 1.67 -7.91 -13.65
CA LEU A 60 1.52 -6.46 -13.66
C LEU A 60 0.89 -5.93 -14.97
N ASN A 61 1.31 -6.47 -16.11
CA ASN A 61 0.72 -6.11 -17.41
C ASN A 61 -0.75 -6.58 -17.50
N ASN A 62 -1.07 -7.77 -17.00
CA ASN A 62 -2.45 -8.29 -16.94
C ASN A 62 -3.36 -7.39 -16.09
N TYR A 63 -2.89 -6.94 -14.93
CA TYR A 63 -3.60 -5.98 -14.09
C TYR A 63 -3.80 -4.64 -14.80
N ASN A 64 -2.79 -4.16 -15.53
CA ASN A 64 -2.87 -2.91 -16.28
C ASN A 64 -3.91 -2.98 -17.40
N SER A 65 -3.85 -4.02 -18.24
CA SER A 65 -4.80 -4.25 -19.33
C SER A 65 -6.25 -4.43 -18.85
N SER A 66 -6.43 -4.96 -17.64
CA SER A 66 -7.75 -5.17 -17.03
C SER A 66 -8.29 -3.96 -16.25
N GLY A 67 -7.54 -2.86 -16.16
CA GLY A 67 -7.91 -1.69 -15.36
C GLY A 67 -7.85 -1.89 -13.84
N ASN A 68 -7.24 -3.00 -13.39
CA ASN A 68 -7.19 -3.41 -11.99
C ASN A 68 -5.93 -2.87 -11.28
N PHE A 69 -5.70 -1.56 -11.41
CA PHE A 69 -4.45 -0.91 -11.00
C PHE A 69 -4.11 -1.08 -9.52
N ASN A 70 -5.11 -0.91 -8.65
CA ASN A 70 -4.94 -1.07 -7.20
C ASN A 70 -4.50 -2.50 -6.83
N ASP A 71 -5.10 -3.51 -7.47
CA ASP A 71 -4.78 -4.90 -7.19
C ASP A 71 -3.37 -5.25 -7.66
N GLY A 72 -2.94 -4.72 -8.81
CA GLY A 72 -1.56 -4.86 -9.30
C GLY A 72 -0.53 -4.25 -8.34
N ILE A 73 -0.77 -3.05 -7.81
CA ILE A 73 0.13 -2.42 -6.83
C ILE A 73 0.17 -3.23 -5.52
N ILE A 74 -0.98 -3.67 -5.02
CA ILE A 74 -1.08 -4.50 -3.81
C ILE A 74 -0.34 -5.83 -3.99
N PHE A 75 -0.51 -6.48 -5.15
CA PHE A 75 0.17 -7.73 -5.48
C PHE A 75 1.69 -7.59 -5.40
N VAL A 76 2.25 -6.61 -6.09
CA VAL A 76 3.70 -6.39 -6.10
C VAL A 76 4.23 -6.00 -4.72
N TYR A 77 3.51 -5.15 -3.99
CA TYR A 77 3.94 -4.80 -2.64
C TYR A 77 3.96 -6.01 -1.71
N LYS A 78 3.00 -6.93 -1.82
CA LYS A 78 2.99 -8.17 -1.04
C LYS A 78 4.22 -9.04 -1.34
N LEU A 79 4.63 -9.13 -2.59
CA LEU A 79 5.85 -9.85 -2.99
C LEU A 79 7.11 -9.21 -2.37
N LEU A 80 7.26 -7.90 -2.55
CA LEU A 80 8.34 -7.13 -1.91
C LEU A 80 8.36 -7.35 -0.40
N ARG A 81 7.18 -7.27 0.22
CA ARG A 81 7.00 -7.40 1.66
C ARG A 81 7.36 -8.79 2.19
N ASN A 82 7.07 -9.82 1.41
CA ASN A 82 7.47 -11.20 1.70
C ASN A 82 8.99 -11.33 1.73
N ASN A 83 9.69 -10.78 0.72
CA ASN A 83 11.14 -10.80 0.67
C ASN A 83 11.77 -10.05 1.85
N LEU A 84 11.27 -8.85 2.16
CA LEU A 84 11.70 -8.08 3.32
C LEU A 84 11.46 -8.84 4.64
N SER A 85 10.37 -9.61 4.74
CA SER A 85 10.03 -10.37 5.95
C SER A 85 10.99 -11.51 6.29
N LYS A 86 11.79 -11.95 5.31
CA LYS A 86 12.78 -13.02 5.47
C LYS A 86 14.16 -12.50 5.91
N MET A 87 14.33 -11.18 6.00
CA MET A 87 15.60 -10.57 6.41
C MET A 87 15.77 -10.63 7.93
N GLU A 88 17.00 -10.83 8.40
CA GLU A 88 17.31 -10.89 9.83
C GLU A 88 16.93 -9.60 10.58
N SER A 89 17.05 -8.45 9.91
CA SER A 89 16.69 -7.14 10.47
C SER A 89 15.19 -6.90 10.56
N PHE A 90 14.38 -7.83 10.04
CA PHE A 90 12.94 -7.69 9.97
C PHE A 90 12.30 -7.80 11.36
N PRO A 91 11.60 -6.74 11.86
CA PRO A 91 11.12 -6.73 13.25
C PRO A 91 10.04 -7.78 13.56
N ASP A 92 10.16 -8.41 14.72
CA ASP A 92 9.12 -9.29 15.26
C ASP A 92 7.93 -8.47 15.79
N LYS A 93 6.76 -8.73 15.20
CA LYS A 93 5.61 -7.83 15.16
C LYS A 93 4.79 -7.92 16.43
N ASN A 94 4.81 -6.90 17.29
CA ASN A 94 3.72 -6.69 18.25
C ASN A 94 3.31 -5.22 18.48
N HIS A 95 4.09 -4.24 18.05
CA HIS A 95 3.82 -2.82 18.38
C HIS A 95 4.18 -1.80 17.28
N LEU A 96 4.68 -2.25 16.12
CA LEU A 96 5.10 -1.36 15.04
C LEU A 96 4.08 -1.33 13.90
N THR A 97 3.86 -0.14 13.35
CA THR A 97 3.12 0.06 12.10
C THR A 97 3.90 -0.46 10.90
N GLU A 98 3.23 -0.69 9.77
CA GLU A 98 3.90 -1.16 8.55
C GLU A 98 4.99 -0.18 8.07
N PHE A 99 4.75 1.13 8.16
CA PHE A 99 5.77 2.14 7.85
C PHE A 99 7.00 2.00 8.74
N GLU A 100 6.82 1.85 10.05
CA GLU A 100 7.93 1.71 10.99
C GLU A 100 8.72 0.42 10.75
N ILE A 101 8.00 -0.67 10.47
CA ILE A 101 8.60 -1.96 10.10
C ILE A 101 9.51 -1.79 8.87
N ILE A 102 8.99 -1.21 7.78
CA ILE A 102 9.75 -1.01 6.55
C ILE A 102 10.93 -0.09 6.81
N ASN A 103 10.71 1.04 7.49
CA ASN A 103 11.75 2.02 7.77
C ASN A 103 12.88 1.44 8.62
N GLN A 104 12.57 0.62 9.63
CA GLN A 104 13.57 -0.09 10.40
C GLN A 104 14.33 -1.12 9.56
N THR A 105 13.62 -1.92 8.76
CA THR A 105 14.24 -2.95 7.89
C THR A 105 15.24 -2.30 6.93
N VAL A 106 14.84 -1.25 6.20
CA VAL A 106 15.73 -0.58 5.24
C VAL A 106 16.88 0.17 5.90
N SER A 107 16.69 0.67 7.13
CA SER A 107 17.75 1.36 7.89
C SER A 107 18.77 0.40 8.48
N LYS A 108 18.34 -0.81 8.86
CA LYS A 108 19.16 -1.82 9.53
C LYS A 108 19.78 -2.85 8.58
N THR A 109 19.36 -2.91 7.32
CA THR A 109 19.96 -3.76 6.28
C THR A 109 20.87 -2.92 5.36
N PRO A 110 22.20 -2.94 5.55
CA PRO A 110 23.14 -2.16 4.73
C PRO A 110 23.00 -2.40 3.22
N GLU A 111 22.67 -3.63 2.83
CA GLU A 111 22.50 -4.06 1.45
C GLU A 111 21.36 -3.31 0.76
N LEU A 112 20.35 -2.84 1.49
CA LEU A 112 19.20 -2.10 0.93
C LEU A 112 19.45 -0.60 0.79
N LYS A 113 20.58 -0.07 1.26
CA LYS A 113 20.82 1.38 1.36
C LYS A 113 20.59 2.11 0.03
N ASN A 114 21.03 1.52 -1.08
CA ASN A 114 20.93 2.10 -2.43
C ASN A 114 19.51 2.08 -3.02
N ILE A 115 18.59 1.29 -2.45
CA ILE A 115 17.19 1.20 -2.89
C ILE A 115 16.18 1.59 -1.80
N SER A 116 16.65 2.03 -0.63
CA SER A 116 15.83 2.43 0.51
C SER A 116 14.70 3.40 0.13
N THR A 117 15.02 4.46 -0.63
CA THR A 117 14.03 5.42 -1.15
C THR A 117 12.95 4.74 -1.99
N LEU A 118 13.35 3.84 -2.90
CA LEU A 118 12.42 3.10 -3.76
C LEU A 118 11.48 2.22 -2.92
N ILE A 119 11.98 1.58 -1.86
CA ILE A 119 11.16 0.72 -0.98
C ILE A 119 10.10 1.55 -0.26
N ILE A 120 10.49 2.73 0.22
CA ILE A 120 9.55 3.66 0.86
C ILE A 120 8.52 4.21 -0.15
N GLU A 121 8.92 4.48 -1.39
CA GLU A 121 7.99 4.89 -2.45
C GLU A 121 6.99 3.79 -2.82
N ALA A 122 7.45 2.53 -2.93
CA ALA A 122 6.58 1.38 -3.13
C ALA A 122 5.54 1.24 -2.01
N TYR A 123 5.96 1.43 -0.75
CA TYR A 123 5.03 1.46 0.39
C TYR A 123 3.98 2.58 0.28
N LYS A 124 4.39 3.80 -0.10
CA LYS A 124 3.46 4.93 -0.27
C LYS A 124 2.42 4.63 -1.36
N LYS A 125 2.84 4.07 -2.50
CA LYS A 125 1.92 3.64 -3.57
C LYS A 125 0.98 2.53 -3.08
N TYR A 126 1.49 1.57 -2.30
CA TYR A 126 0.68 0.55 -1.67
C TYR A 126 -0.40 1.12 -0.75
N GLU A 127 -0.07 2.09 0.12
CA GLU A 127 -1.08 2.68 1.01
C GLU A 127 -2.20 3.36 0.21
N LEU A 128 -1.86 4.09 -0.86
CA LEU A 128 -2.87 4.65 -1.77
C LEU A 128 -3.73 3.56 -2.41
N ALA A 129 -3.12 2.48 -2.89
CA ALA A 129 -3.80 1.36 -3.52
C ALA A 129 -4.70 0.57 -2.55
N ARG A 130 -4.27 0.39 -1.30
CA ARG A 130 -5.02 -0.26 -0.22
C ARG A 130 -6.31 0.50 0.10
N PHE A 131 -6.30 1.82 -0.03
CA PHE A 131 -7.49 2.66 0.08
C PHE A 131 -8.23 2.87 -1.25
N ARG A 132 -7.88 2.11 -2.29
CA ARG A 132 -8.49 2.16 -3.63
C ARG A 132 -8.46 3.56 -4.26
N ALA A 133 -7.45 4.36 -3.94
CA ALA A 133 -7.32 5.74 -4.43
C ALA A 133 -6.73 5.83 -5.84
N ILE A 134 -6.25 4.71 -6.41
CA ILE A 134 -5.64 4.68 -7.74
C ILE A 134 -6.71 4.48 -8.80
N THR A 135 -6.77 5.40 -9.77
CA THR A 135 -7.83 5.44 -10.80
C THR A 135 -7.31 5.37 -12.23
N ASN A 136 -5.98 5.38 -12.41
CA ASN A 136 -5.36 5.38 -13.72
C ASN A 136 -4.12 4.47 -13.75
N SER A 137 -3.65 4.16 -14.95
CA SER A 137 -2.51 3.28 -15.20
C SER A 137 -1.16 3.90 -14.84
N SER A 138 -1.06 5.22 -14.68
CA SER A 138 0.22 5.90 -14.39
C SER A 138 0.81 5.40 -13.08
N ASP A 139 -0.02 5.24 -12.05
CA ASP A 139 0.46 4.77 -10.74
C ASP A 139 0.94 3.31 -10.77
N LEU A 140 0.32 2.45 -11.58
CA LEU A 140 0.79 1.09 -11.78
C LEU A 140 2.08 1.05 -12.60
N ASN A 141 2.20 1.92 -13.60
CA ASN A 141 3.44 2.11 -14.36
C ASN A 141 4.58 2.64 -13.48
N ASP A 142 4.29 3.55 -12.55
CA ASP A 142 5.24 4.02 -11.54
C ASP A 142 5.71 2.86 -10.67
N MET A 143 4.79 2.02 -10.17
CA MET A 143 5.14 0.83 -9.37
C MET A 143 6.02 -0.14 -10.16
N ASN A 144 5.73 -0.35 -11.45
CA ASN A 144 6.56 -1.16 -12.35
C ASN A 144 7.97 -0.54 -12.52
N SER A 145 8.07 0.78 -12.71
CA SER A 145 9.36 1.49 -12.81
C SER A 145 10.18 1.39 -11.52
N ILE A 146 9.54 1.60 -10.37
CA ILE A 146 10.14 1.48 -9.04
C ILE A 146 10.73 0.07 -8.86
N THR A 147 9.96 -0.97 -9.15
CA THR A 147 10.40 -2.36 -8.95
C THR A 147 11.48 -2.80 -9.94
N ARG A 148 11.42 -2.37 -11.20
CA ARG A 148 12.52 -2.56 -12.16
C ARG A 148 13.81 -1.89 -11.68
N ASN A 149 13.72 -0.71 -11.11
CA ASN A 149 14.90 -0.03 -10.57
C ASN A 149 15.44 -0.71 -9.32
N MET A 150 14.58 -1.23 -8.43
CA MET A 150 15.04 -2.02 -7.29
C MET A 150 15.82 -3.25 -7.74
N THR A 151 15.20 -4.07 -8.61
CA THR A 151 15.72 -5.36 -9.05
C THR A 151 17.01 -5.20 -9.87
N LYS A 152 17.10 -4.17 -10.71
CA LYS A 152 18.31 -3.85 -11.46
C LYS A 152 19.50 -3.47 -10.57
N HIS A 153 19.26 -2.76 -9.47
CA HIS A 153 20.34 -2.19 -8.64
C HIS A 153 20.58 -2.95 -7.35
N ASN A 154 19.80 -4.00 -7.06
CA ASN A 154 19.91 -4.73 -5.81
C ASN A 154 19.53 -6.20 -6.02
N HIS A 155 20.52 -7.08 -6.05
CA HIS A 155 20.29 -8.52 -6.16
C HIS A 155 19.92 -9.14 -4.80
N TYR A 156 20.30 -8.50 -3.69
CA TYR A 156 20.04 -8.98 -2.33
C TYR A 156 18.53 -9.11 -2.05
N ILE A 157 17.73 -8.14 -2.51
CA ILE A 157 16.27 -8.16 -2.32
C ILE A 157 15.57 -9.24 -3.14
N ILE A 158 16.22 -9.79 -4.17
CA ILE A 158 15.69 -10.86 -5.02
C ILE A 158 16.07 -12.22 -4.41
N ASN A 159 17.33 -12.37 -3.98
CA ASN A 159 17.92 -13.64 -3.56
C ASN A 159 17.56 -14.07 -2.12
N THR A 160 16.81 -13.27 -1.37
CA THR A 160 16.41 -13.60 0.02
C THR A 160 15.35 -14.72 0.10
N VAL A 161 15.07 -15.40 -1.02
CA VAL A 161 14.02 -16.43 -1.18
C VAL A 161 14.57 -17.77 -1.69
N GLU A 162 15.85 -17.88 -2.05
CA GLU A 162 16.47 -19.15 -2.44
C GLU A 162 16.96 -19.97 -1.24
#